data_AF-A0A2S7P4J9-F1
#
_entry.id   AF-A0A2S7P4J9-F1
#
_cell.length_a   1.000
_cell.length_b   1.000
_cell.length_c   1.000
_cell.angle_alpha   90.00
_cell.angle_beta   90.00
_cell.angle_gamma   90.00
#
_symmetry.space_group_name_H-M   'P 1'
#
loop_
_entity.id
_entity.type
_entity.pdbx_description
1 polymer ?
#
loop_
_entity_poly.entity_id
_entity_poly.type
_entity_poly.pdbx_seq_one_letter_code
_entity_poly.pdbx_strand_id
1 'polypeptide(L)'
;MVSYFRITLQRSAIGLPTRVRAVLKTLRLTKRTSSVFYPVSPTIAGKIMKVKELVSVEEVDRPMTKKQVREARRPDAGFFVERKRGDGEGERLEG
;
A
#
# COMPACT_ATOMS: atom_id res chain seq x y z
N MET A 1 0.87 -19.10 -14.26
CA MET A 1 1.25 -18.23 -13.11
C MET A 1 0.01 -17.47 -12.68
N VAL A 2 -0.20 -17.21 -11.40
CA VAL A 2 -1.36 -16.43 -10.92
C VAL A 2 -0.95 -14.96 -10.89
N SER A 3 -1.62 -14.10 -11.66
CA SER A 3 -1.38 -12.66 -11.66
C SER A 3 -2.38 -11.92 -10.76
N TYR A 4 -2.02 -10.70 -10.37
CA TYR A 4 -2.77 -9.85 -9.47
C TYR A 4 -2.99 -8.47 -10.10
N PHE A 5 -4.15 -7.88 -9.86
CA PHE A 5 -4.37 -6.46 -10.11
C PHE A 5 -3.87 -5.65 -8.93
N ARG A 6 -2.91 -4.75 -9.17
CA ARG A 6 -2.61 -3.62 -8.30
C ARG A 6 -3.50 -2.45 -8.71
N ILE A 7 -4.49 -2.14 -7.88
CA ILE A 7 -5.46 -1.08 -8.15
C ILE A 7 -5.13 0.10 -7.24
N THR A 8 -4.91 1.28 -7.81
CA THR A 8 -4.59 2.51 -7.07
C THR A 8 -5.64 3.58 -7.32
N LEU A 9 -6.21 4.16 -6.26
CA LEU A 9 -7.18 5.26 -6.39
C LEU A 9 -6.48 6.57 -6.75
N GLN A 10 -6.62 7.03 -7.99
CA GLN A 10 -6.01 8.26 -8.49
C GLN A 10 -6.91 9.48 -8.27
N ARG A 11 -8.23 9.35 -8.45
CA ARG A 11 -9.19 10.45 -8.32
C ARG A 11 -10.18 10.22 -7.18
N SER A 12 -10.64 11.32 -6.59
CA SER A 12 -11.60 11.28 -5.48
C SER A 12 -13.02 11.00 -5.98
N ALA A 13 -13.83 10.34 -5.16
CA ALA A 13 -15.24 10.10 -5.43
C ALA A 13 -16.19 11.13 -4.79
N ILE A 14 -15.64 12.28 -4.33
CA ILE A 14 -16.44 13.41 -3.86
C ILE A 14 -17.37 13.87 -4.99
N GLY A 15 -18.62 14.16 -4.64
CA GLY A 15 -19.65 14.56 -5.62
C GLY A 15 -20.20 13.44 -6.51
N LEU A 16 -19.67 12.23 -6.46
CA LEU A 16 -20.16 11.12 -7.32
C LEU A 16 -21.37 10.37 -6.72
N PRO A 17 -22.17 9.65 -7.52
CA PRO A 17 -23.28 8.85 -7.02
C PRO A 17 -22.86 7.79 -5.98
N THR A 18 -23.75 7.47 -5.04
CA THR A 18 -23.51 6.48 -3.97
C THR A 18 -23.08 5.11 -4.51
N ARG A 19 -23.60 4.71 -5.68
CA ARG A 19 -23.22 3.44 -6.35
C ARG A 19 -21.72 3.37 -6.67
N VAL A 20 -21.12 4.47 -7.14
CA VAL A 20 -19.68 4.53 -7.44
C VAL A 20 -18.86 4.42 -6.15
N ARG A 21 -19.26 5.16 -5.11
CA ARG A 21 -18.62 5.12 -3.79
C ARG A 21 -18.72 3.72 -3.15
N ALA A 22 -19.84 3.03 -3.34
CA ALA A 22 -20.04 1.67 -2.85
C ALA A 22 -19.06 0.69 -3.51
N VAL A 23 -18.86 0.77 -4.84
CA VAL A 23 -17.90 -0.09 -5.55
C VAL A 23 -16.47 0.13 -5.02
N LEU A 24 -16.05 1.39 -4.85
CA LEU A 24 -14.73 1.72 -4.27
C LEU A 24 -14.57 1.15 -2.85
N LYS A 25 -15.61 1.28 -2.02
CA LYS A 25 -15.61 0.73 -0.65
C LYS A 25 -15.49 -0.79 -0.66
N THR A 26 -16.17 -1.50 -1.57
CA THR A 26 -16.04 -2.95 -1.74
C THR A 26 -14.64 -3.37 -2.16
N LEU A 27 -13.97 -2.57 -3.00
CA LEU A 27 -12.56 -2.75 -3.36
C LEU A 27 -11.58 -2.29 -2.26
N ARG A 28 -12.07 -1.82 -1.11
CA ARG A 28 -11.26 -1.29 0.01
C ARG A 28 -10.43 -0.05 -0.36
N LEU A 29 -10.85 0.71 -1.37
CA LEU A 29 -10.24 1.97 -1.79
C LEU A 29 -10.96 3.15 -1.13
N THR A 30 -10.44 3.60 0.01
CA THR A 30 -11.06 4.67 0.81
C THR A 30 -10.32 6.01 0.76
N LYS A 31 -8.99 5.99 0.58
CA LYS A 31 -8.15 7.20 0.50
C LYS A 31 -7.50 7.29 -0.88
N ARG A 32 -7.33 8.50 -1.40
CA ARG A 32 -6.56 8.75 -2.63
C ARG A 32 -5.13 8.24 -2.46
N THR A 33 -4.50 7.82 -3.56
CA THR A 33 -3.15 7.21 -3.67
C THR A 33 -2.92 5.94 -2.86
N SER A 34 -3.99 5.35 -2.30
CA SER A 34 -3.94 4.02 -1.70
C SER A 34 -4.04 2.94 -2.78
N SER A 35 -3.30 1.86 -2.58
CA SER A 35 -3.28 0.69 -3.46
C SER A 35 -3.83 -0.54 -2.74
N VAL A 36 -4.55 -1.38 -3.49
CA VAL A 36 -5.05 -2.69 -3.05
C VAL A 36 -4.67 -3.74 -4.09
N PHE A 37 -4.54 -4.99 -3.66
CA PHE A 37 -4.13 -6.09 -4.52
C PHE A 37 -5.21 -7.19 -4.48
N TYR A 38 -5.62 -7.64 -5.66
CA TYR A 38 -6.60 -8.72 -5.83
C TYR A 38 -6.11 -9.71 -6.89
N PRO A 39 -6.35 -11.02 -6.72
CA PRO A 39 -6.13 -11.97 -7.80
C PRO A 39 -6.91 -11.58 -9.06
N VAL A 40 -6.32 -11.79 -10.23
CA VAL A 40 -7.00 -11.53 -11.50
C VAL A 40 -8.21 -12.46 -11.61
N SER A 41 -9.38 -11.86 -11.74
CA SER A 41 -10.66 -12.56 -11.93
C SER A 41 -11.68 -11.66 -12.63
N PRO A 42 -12.63 -12.23 -13.40
CA PRO A 42 -13.67 -11.44 -14.09
C PRO A 42 -14.51 -10.58 -13.14
N THR A 43 -14.81 -11.08 -11.95
CA THR A 43 -15.58 -10.35 -10.93
C THR A 43 -14.86 -9.08 -10.46
N ILE A 44 -13.54 -9.14 -10.27
CA ILE A 44 -12.75 -7.96 -9.90
C ILE A 44 -12.62 -7.02 -11.09
N ALA A 45 -12.37 -7.53 -12.29
CA ALA A 45 -12.33 -6.72 -13.51
C ALA A 45 -13.64 -5.94 -13.73
N GLY A 46 -14.79 -6.58 -13.54
CA GLY A 46 -16.09 -5.91 -13.64
C GLY A 46 -16.29 -4.80 -12.61
N LYS A 47 -15.75 -4.96 -11.39
CA LYS A 47 -15.75 -3.88 -10.37
C LYS A 47 -14.82 -2.73 -10.77
N ILE A 48 -13.62 -3.04 -11.26
CA ILE A 48 -12.66 -2.04 -11.78
C ILE A 48 -13.30 -1.23 -12.90
N MET A 49 -13.94 -1.88 -13.87
CA MET A 49 -14.54 -1.21 -15.04
C MET A 49 -15.64 -0.21 -14.66
N LYS A 50 -16.35 -0.43 -13.55
CA LYS A 50 -17.35 0.51 -13.01
C LYS A 50 -16.74 1.79 -12.43
N VAL A 51 -15.43 1.83 -12.18
CA VAL A 51 -14.71 2.94 -11.54
C VAL A 51 -13.42 3.30 -12.28
N LYS A 52 -13.30 2.91 -13.56
CA LYS A 52 -12.06 2.98 -14.36
C LYS A 52 -11.50 4.40 -14.48
N GLU A 53 -12.35 5.41 -14.40
CA GLU A 53 -11.99 6.82 -14.48
C GLU A 53 -11.35 7.35 -13.18
N LEU A 54 -11.45 6.58 -12.10
CA LEU A 54 -10.94 6.95 -10.77
C LEU A 54 -9.67 6.19 -10.38
N VAL A 55 -9.38 5.07 -11.05
CA VAL A 55 -8.32 4.15 -10.64
C VAL A 55 -7.27 3.99 -11.74
N SER A 56 -6.03 3.73 -11.32
CA SER A 56 -4.99 3.13 -12.17
C SER A 56 -4.89 1.65 -11.83
N VAL A 57 -4.66 0.81 -12.83
CA VAL A 57 -4.53 -0.64 -12.68
C VAL A 57 -3.26 -1.11 -13.36
N GLU A 58 -2.46 -1.87 -12.61
CA GLU A 58 -1.27 -2.56 -13.10
C GLU A 58 -1.44 -4.06 -12.85
N GLU A 59 -1.01 -4.90 -13.79
CA GLU A 59 -0.89 -6.34 -13.57
C GLU A 59 0.48 -6.65 -12.95
N VAL A 60 0.49 -7.44 -11.88
CA VAL A 60 1.71 -7.79 -11.14
C VAL A 60 1.72 -9.28 -10.79
N ASP A 61 2.91 -9.84 -10.68
CA ASP A 61 3.09 -11.27 -10.36
C ASP A 61 2.74 -11.62 -8.92
N ARG A 62 2.91 -10.67 -7.99
CA ARG A 62 2.74 -10.91 -6.55
C ARG A 62 2.05 -9.73 -5.86
N PRO A 63 1.16 -9.99 -4.88
CA PRO A 63 0.55 -8.93 -4.09
C PRO A 63 1.53 -8.42 -3.03
N MET A 64 1.43 -7.13 -2.68
CA MET A 64 2.15 -6.58 -1.54
C MET A 64 1.20 -6.31 -0.37
N THR A 65 1.67 -6.61 0.85
CA THR A 65 1.01 -6.20 2.08
C THR A 65 1.18 -4.69 2.32
N LYS A 66 0.32 -4.09 3.16
CA LYS A 66 0.46 -2.67 3.54
C LYS A 66 1.84 -2.35 4.13
N LYS A 67 2.43 -3.27 4.89
CA LYS A 67 3.77 -3.11 5.48
C LYS A 67 4.84 -3.06 4.39
N GLN A 68 4.79 -3.98 3.43
CA GLN A 68 5.72 -4.01 2.29
C GLN A 68 5.59 -2.77 1.41
N VAL A 69 4.37 -2.31 1.13
CA VAL A 69 4.16 -1.06 0.35
C VAL A 69 4.72 0.14 1.10
N ARG A 70 4.57 0.20 2.43
CA ARG A 70 5.16 1.27 3.25
C ARG A 70 6.68 1.21 3.24
N GLU A 71 7.25 0.01 3.40
CA GLU A 71 8.70 -0.19 3.39
C GLU A 71 9.32 0.17 2.05
N ALA A 72 8.69 -0.24 0.93
CA ALA A 72 9.16 0.11 -0.41
C ALA A 72 9.13 1.62 -0.71
N ARG A 73 8.38 2.40 0.07
CA ARG A 73 8.34 3.87 0.00
C ARG A 73 9.26 4.53 1.02
N ARG A 74 9.87 3.76 1.92
CA ARG A 74 10.71 4.29 2.98
C ARG A 74 12.06 4.67 2.36
N PRO A 75 12.52 5.92 2.50
CA PRO A 75 13.85 6.30 2.07
C PRO A 75 14.90 5.69 3.01
N ASP A 76 16.15 5.62 2.54
CA ASP A 76 17.28 5.27 3.39
C ASP A 76 17.39 6.26 4.55
N ALA A 77 17.78 5.76 5.73
CA ALA A 77 17.79 6.57 6.94
C ALA A 77 18.75 7.78 6.84
N GLY A 78 19.83 7.67 6.06
CA GLY A 78 20.86 8.70 5.93
C GLY A 78 21.75 8.87 7.16
N PHE A 79 21.55 8.07 8.21
CA PHE A 79 22.39 8.01 9.41
C PHE A 79 22.41 6.58 9.97
N PHE A 80 23.43 6.28 10.76
CA PHE A 80 23.51 5.07 11.57
C PHE A 80 23.77 5.47 13.04
N VAL A 81 23.23 4.70 13.98
CA VAL A 81 23.42 4.96 15.42
C VAL A 81 24.63 4.14 15.89
N GLU A 82 25.74 4.81 16.19
CA GLU A 82 27.01 4.18 16.58
C GLU A 82 26.94 3.48 17.94
N ARG A 83 26.29 4.11 18.93
CA ARG A 83 26.03 3.52 20.25
C ARG A 83 24.67 4.00 20.75
N LYS A 84 23.85 3.10 21.29
CA LYS A 84 22.68 3.51 22.07
C LYS A 84 23.11 3.73 23.52
N ARG A 85 22.43 4.66 24.19
CA ARG A 85 22.61 4.86 25.62
C ARG A 85 22.13 3.59 26.35
N GLY A 86 23.08 2.78 26.84
CA GLY A 86 22.83 1.48 27.48
C GLY A 86 23.70 0.32 26.98
N ASP A 87 24.40 0.49 25.84
CA ASP A 87 25.25 -0.57 25.25
C ASP A 87 26.71 -0.52 25.75
N GLY A 88 27.02 0.37 26.69
CA GLY A 88 28.34 0.45 27.32
C GLY A 88 28.43 -0.54 28.48
N GLU A 89 29.11 -1.66 28.28
CA GLU A 89 29.68 -2.43 29.39
C GLU A 89 30.56 -1.46 30.20
N GLY A 90 30.16 -1.20 31.45
CA GLY A 90 30.90 -0.31 32.32
C GLY A 90 32.28 -0.91 32.57
N GLU A 91 33.33 -0.22 32.11
CA GLU A 91 34.67 -0.41 32.65
C GLU A 91 34.58 -0.10 34.15
N ARG A 92 34.53 -1.16 34.96
CA ARG A 92 34.88 -1.10 36.38
C ARG A 92 36.36 -0.74 36.44
N LEU A 93 36.64 0.54 36.62
CA LEU A 93 37.94 0.98 37.11
C LEU A 93 38.05 0.50 38.55
N GLU A 94 38.76 -0.61 38.77
CA GLU A 94 39.27 -0.96 40.09
C GLU A 94 40.31 0.09 40.48
N GLY A 95 40.08 0.72 41.63
CA GLY A 95 40.98 1.63 42.32
C GLY A 95 40.68 1.59 43.81
#